data_AF-A0A200QA22-F1
#
_entry.id   AF-A0A200QA22-F1
#
_cell.length_a   1.000
_cell.length_b   1.000
_cell.length_c   1.000
_cell.angle_alpha   90.00
_cell.angle_beta   90.00
_cell.angle_gamma   90.00
#
_symmetry.space_group_name_H-M   'P 1'
#
loop_
_entity.id
_entity.type
_entity.pdbx_description
1 polymer ?
#
loop_
_entity_poly.entity_id
_entity_poly.type
_entity_poly.pdbx_seq_one_letter_code
_entity_poly.pdbx_strand_id
1 'polypeptide(L)'
;MSSNTSSPTQSSTGSFNPPHVSQVVSNRLDGTNFLPWRAQILPFLQVYDLEKYVDGSYACPPQRLPNTDTINLAFAAWYRQDKIILSWIISSLTESVVSYVIGFSTSHGVWMALENQYASRSQAHLIQLQRELQTIWKGSLSMTDYLLHAKKLTNSLAAHLMAFEMRLEAQNSLLQQQPVANMAHRSAPSSNRTVQVSD
;
A
#
# COMPACT_ATOMS: atom_id res chain seq x y z
N MET A 1 -37.61 38.40 18.65
CA MET A 1 -36.54 38.15 17.67
C MET A 1 -35.60 37.14 18.30
N SER A 2 -35.81 35.85 18.02
CA SER A 2 -35.01 34.77 18.61
C SER A 2 -34.10 34.21 17.53
N SER A 3 -32.82 34.56 17.61
CA SER A 3 -31.81 34.11 16.66
C SER A 3 -31.33 32.71 17.06
N ASN A 4 -31.79 31.69 16.33
CA ASN A 4 -31.28 30.33 16.48
C ASN A 4 -29.84 30.25 15.97
N THR A 5 -28.91 29.95 16.88
CA THR A 5 -27.51 29.68 16.57
C THR A 5 -27.40 28.22 16.11
N SER A 6 -27.22 27.99 14.81
CA SER A 6 -26.89 26.67 14.26
C SER A 6 -25.41 26.37 14.50
N SER A 7 -25.15 25.39 15.36
CA SER A 7 -23.81 24.83 15.60
C SER A 7 -23.34 24.04 14.36
N PRO A 8 -22.06 24.10 13.96
CA PRO A 8 -21.55 23.30 12.87
C PRO A 8 -21.41 21.84 13.32
N THR A 9 -22.05 20.94 12.59
CA THR A 9 -21.94 19.49 12.74
C THR A 9 -20.49 19.06 12.52
N GLN A 10 -19.80 18.65 13.58
CA GLN A 10 -18.47 18.05 13.49
C GLN A 10 -18.60 16.73 12.71
N SER A 11 -18.02 16.70 11.51
CA SER A 11 -17.80 15.47 10.77
C SER A 11 -16.85 14.60 11.58
N SER A 12 -17.37 13.48 12.08
CA SER A 12 -16.60 12.44 12.74
C SER A 12 -15.56 11.89 11.76
N THR A 13 -14.33 12.40 11.85
CA THR A 13 -13.17 11.75 11.22
C THR A 13 -13.00 10.41 11.90
N GLY A 14 -13.35 9.34 11.18
CA GLY A 14 -13.17 7.97 11.65
C GLY A 14 -11.73 7.79 12.14
N SER A 15 -11.57 7.27 13.35
CA SER A 15 -10.26 6.98 13.93
C SER A 15 -9.56 5.97 13.04
N PHE A 16 -8.53 6.42 12.31
CA PHE A 16 -7.69 5.55 11.50
C PHE A 16 -6.83 4.71 12.45
N ASN A 17 -7.21 3.44 12.63
CA ASN A 17 -6.34 2.43 13.26
C ASN A 17 -5.52 1.77 12.15
N PRO A 18 -4.21 2.06 12.04
CA PRO A 18 -3.36 1.48 11.01
C PRO A 18 -3.32 -0.05 11.17
N PRO A 19 -3.67 -0.86 10.16
CA PRO A 19 -3.27 -2.26 10.16
C PRO A 19 -1.73 -2.35 10.16
N HIS A 20 -1.18 -3.32 10.86
CA HIS A 20 0.27 -3.48 10.98
C HIS A 20 0.84 -3.92 9.62
N VAL A 21 1.81 -3.17 9.06
CA VAL A 21 2.33 -3.42 7.70
C VAL A 21 2.88 -4.84 7.51
N SER A 22 3.32 -5.50 8.58
CA SER A 22 3.78 -6.89 8.52
C SER A 22 2.70 -7.88 8.08
N GLN A 23 1.42 -7.49 8.12
CA GLN A 23 0.31 -8.30 7.61
C GLN A 23 0.12 -8.13 6.10
N VAL A 24 0.65 -7.04 5.51
CA VAL A 24 0.44 -6.65 4.11
C VAL A 24 1.62 -7.05 3.23
N VAL A 25 2.84 -6.96 3.77
CA VAL A 25 4.06 -7.28 3.03
C VAL A 25 4.65 -8.57 3.55
N SER A 26 4.52 -9.65 2.77
CA SER A 26 5.09 -10.94 3.17
C SER A 26 6.59 -11.04 2.90
N ASN A 27 7.12 -10.26 1.94
CA ASN A 27 8.55 -10.20 1.61
C ASN A 27 9.05 -8.75 1.67
N ARG A 28 9.96 -8.46 2.60
CA ARG A 28 10.59 -7.13 2.73
C ARG A 28 11.43 -6.81 1.49
N LEU A 29 11.54 -5.54 1.12
CA LEU A 29 12.38 -5.10 0.00
C LEU A 29 13.86 -5.37 0.31
N ASP A 30 14.53 -6.16 -0.52
CA ASP A 30 15.95 -6.55 -0.40
C ASP A 30 16.85 -6.03 -1.53
N GLY A 31 16.25 -5.27 -2.45
CA GLY A 31 16.93 -4.67 -3.60
C GLY A 31 16.90 -5.51 -4.88
N THR A 32 16.39 -6.74 -4.83
CA THR A 32 16.17 -7.60 -6.01
C THR A 32 14.69 -7.79 -6.34
N ASN A 33 13.82 -7.54 -5.37
CA ASN A 33 12.38 -7.84 -5.44
C ASN A 33 11.50 -6.58 -5.49
N PHE A 34 11.99 -5.46 -6.06
CA PHE A 34 11.26 -4.18 -6.07
C PHE A 34 9.90 -4.27 -6.76
N LEU A 35 9.80 -4.92 -7.93
CA LEU A 35 8.52 -5.02 -8.65
C LEU A 35 7.47 -5.82 -7.84
N PRO A 36 7.77 -7.02 -7.31
CA PRO A 36 6.87 -7.72 -6.39
C PRO A 36 6.55 -6.95 -5.10
N TRP A 37 7.50 -6.20 -4.55
CA TRP A 37 7.28 -5.39 -3.34
C TRP A 37 6.33 -4.21 -3.62
N ARG A 38 6.57 -3.47 -4.71
CA ARG A 38 5.72 -2.34 -5.14
C ARG A 38 4.29 -2.80 -5.42
N ALA A 39 4.13 -3.97 -6.04
CA ALA A 39 2.83 -4.57 -6.29
C ALA A 39 2.03 -4.94 -5.02
N GLN A 40 2.69 -5.06 -3.86
CA GLN A 40 2.02 -5.31 -2.58
C GLN A 40 1.66 -4.01 -1.86
N ILE A 41 2.59 -3.06 -1.80
CA ILE A 41 2.39 -1.80 -1.09
C ILE A 41 1.41 -0.88 -1.82
N LEU A 42 1.49 -0.80 -3.15
CA LEU A 42 0.72 0.20 -3.90
C LEU A 42 -0.81 -0.01 -3.78
N PRO A 43 -1.38 -1.22 -3.98
CA PRO A 43 -2.81 -1.43 -3.79
C PRO A 43 -3.26 -1.16 -2.36
N PHE A 44 -2.41 -1.48 -1.37
CA PHE A 44 -2.69 -1.16 0.02
C PHE A 44 -2.83 0.35 0.23
N LEU A 45 -1.91 1.16 -0.30
CA LEU A 45 -2.03 2.62 -0.23
C LEU A 45 -3.25 3.15 -0.98
N GLN A 46 -3.61 2.54 -2.11
CA GLN A 46 -4.78 2.91 -2.91
C GLN A 46 -6.10 2.69 -2.17
N VAL A 47 -6.28 1.54 -1.53
CA VAL A 47 -7.51 1.21 -0.79
C VAL A 47 -7.79 2.21 0.35
N TYR A 48 -6.74 2.81 0.92
CA TYR A 48 -6.87 3.83 1.97
C TYR A 48 -6.79 5.27 1.47
N ASP A 49 -6.74 5.50 0.15
CA ASP A 49 -6.57 6.84 -0.45
C ASP A 49 -5.29 7.55 0.04
N LEU A 50 -4.20 6.79 0.17
CA LEU A 50 -2.89 7.23 0.67
C LEU A 50 -1.82 7.29 -0.41
N GLU A 51 -2.09 6.76 -1.61
CA GLU A 51 -1.17 6.84 -2.76
C GLU A 51 -0.74 8.28 -3.05
N LYS A 52 -1.66 9.23 -2.85
CA LYS A 52 -1.44 10.67 -3.06
C LYS A 52 -0.28 11.29 -2.25
N TYR A 53 0.15 10.64 -1.18
CA TYR A 53 1.29 11.07 -0.36
C TYR A 53 2.63 10.53 -0.89
N VAL A 54 2.61 9.41 -1.63
CA VAL A 54 3.83 8.80 -2.18
C VAL A 54 4.08 9.20 -3.63
N ASP A 55 3.04 9.50 -4.41
CA ASP A 55 3.16 10.04 -5.77
C ASP A 55 3.43 11.56 -5.79
N GLY A 56 3.18 12.25 -4.67
CA GLY A 56 3.37 13.70 -4.52
C GLY A 56 2.21 14.56 -5.02
N SER A 57 1.10 13.97 -5.44
CA SER A 57 -0.10 14.69 -5.90
C SER A 57 -0.77 15.48 -4.78
N TYR A 58 -0.62 15.05 -3.52
CA TYR A 58 -1.07 15.78 -2.35
C TYR A 58 0.07 16.51 -1.64
N ALA A 59 0.34 17.74 -2.10
CA ALA A 59 1.42 18.58 -1.59
C ALA A 59 1.27 18.92 -0.10
N CYS A 60 2.41 18.98 0.60
CA CYS A 60 2.48 19.40 2.00
C CYS A 60 1.94 20.85 2.17
N PRO A 61 0.92 21.07 3.01
CA PRO A 61 0.45 22.42 3.31
C PRO A 61 1.53 23.27 4.03
N PRO A 62 1.43 24.60 4.00
CA PRO A 62 2.29 25.48 4.79
C PRO A 62 2.14 25.19 6.29
N GLN A 63 3.25 25.18 7.03
CA GLN A 63 3.26 24.87 8.46
C GLN A 63 2.51 25.90 9.32
N ARG A 64 2.47 27.16 8.87
CA ARG A 64 1.79 28.28 9.55
C ARG A 64 0.77 28.93 8.61
N LEU A 65 -0.29 29.47 9.20
CA LEU A 65 -1.28 30.25 8.47
C LEU A 65 -0.71 31.61 8.03
N PRO A 66 -1.12 32.16 6.87
CA PRO A 66 -0.65 33.47 6.42
C PRO A 66 -0.93 34.55 7.47
N ASN A 67 0.04 35.43 7.71
CA ASN A 67 -0.09 36.60 8.59
C ASN A 67 -0.42 36.28 10.06
N THR A 68 -0.18 35.05 10.52
CA THR A 68 -0.32 34.68 11.94
C THR A 68 0.79 33.71 12.35
N ASP A 69 1.13 33.70 13.63
CA ASP A 69 2.03 32.68 14.21
C ASP A 69 1.32 31.38 14.60
N THR A 70 0.14 31.15 14.03
CA THR A 70 -0.70 29.99 14.34
C THR A 70 -0.30 28.80 13.47
N ILE A 71 -0.17 27.62 14.09
CA ILE A 71 0.08 26.36 13.38
C ILE A 71 -1.12 26.04 12.48
N ASN A 72 -0.82 25.68 11.23
CA ASN A 72 -1.83 25.20 10.31
C ASN A 72 -2.23 23.76 10.67
N LEU A 73 -3.48 23.56 11.10
CA LEU A 73 -4.00 22.24 11.44
C LEU A 73 -3.97 21.27 10.25
N ALA A 74 -4.08 21.77 9.01
CA ALA A 74 -3.95 20.95 7.81
C ALA A 74 -2.53 20.40 7.65
N PHE A 75 -1.50 21.19 7.97
CA PHE A 75 -0.12 20.70 8.00
C PHE A 75 0.06 19.62 9.06
N ALA A 76 -0.46 19.83 10.28
CA ALA A 76 -0.34 18.85 11.35
C ALA A 76 -1.00 17.50 11.00
N ALA A 77 -2.19 17.55 10.37
CA ALA A 77 -2.88 16.36 9.88
C ALA A 77 -2.11 15.67 8.76
N TRP A 78 -1.66 16.43 7.75
CA TRP A 78 -0.84 15.91 6.64
C TRP A 78 0.43 15.24 7.16
N TYR A 79 1.16 15.92 8.05
CA TYR A 79 2.42 15.43 8.61
C TYR A 79 2.23 14.12 9.37
N ARG A 80 1.19 14.03 10.19
CA ARG A 80 0.88 12.79 10.91
C ARG A 80 0.64 11.63 9.95
N GLN A 81 -0.11 11.87 8.87
CA GLN A 81 -0.40 10.83 7.88
C GLN A 81 0.86 10.41 7.10
N ASP A 82 1.66 11.37 6.64
CA ASP A 82 2.96 11.11 6.00
C ASP A 82 3.87 10.26 6.90
N LYS A 83 3.93 10.55 8.21
CA LYS A 83 4.73 9.75 9.15
C LYS A 83 4.23 8.32 9.34
N ILE A 84 2.93 8.10 9.31
CA ILE A 84 2.36 6.74 9.35
C ILE A 84 2.79 5.99 8.09
N ILE A 85 2.62 6.59 6.91
CA ILE A 85 3.00 5.97 5.63
C ILE A 85 4.51 5.71 5.56
N LEU A 86 5.32 6.66 6.01
CA LEU A 86 6.77 6.51 6.10
C LEU A 86 7.14 5.33 7.00
N SER A 87 6.51 5.20 8.18
CA SER A 87 6.78 4.08 9.10
C SER A 87 6.44 2.72 8.49
N TRP A 88 5.35 2.65 7.71
CA TRP A 88 4.95 1.46 6.98
C TRP A 88 5.96 1.11 5.88
N ILE A 89 6.36 2.08 5.07
CA ILE A 89 7.36 1.85 4.02
C ILE A 89 8.64 1.33 4.67
N ILE A 90 9.20 2.03 5.66
CA ILE A 90 10.43 1.64 6.35
C ILE A 90 10.33 0.23 6.95
N SER A 91 9.21 -0.11 7.60
CA SER A 91 9.00 -1.43 8.19
C SER A 91 8.97 -2.55 7.15
N SER A 92 8.64 -2.22 5.89
CA SER A 92 8.63 -3.14 4.77
C SER A 92 9.99 -3.31 4.07
N LEU A 93 11.03 -2.59 4.49
CA LEU A 93 12.38 -2.65 3.90
C LEU A 93 13.28 -3.55 4.74
N THR A 94 14.23 -4.26 4.13
CA THR A 94 15.34 -4.92 4.86
C THR A 94 16.32 -3.88 5.41
N GLU A 95 17.16 -4.25 6.39
CA GLU A 95 18.11 -3.34 7.04
C GLU A 95 19.11 -2.68 6.07
N SER A 96 19.55 -3.42 5.04
CA SER A 96 20.42 -2.87 3.99
C SER A 96 19.73 -1.78 3.18
N VAL A 97 18.43 -1.96 2.88
CA VAL A 97 17.63 -0.98 2.13
C VAL A 97 17.20 0.19 3.03
N VAL A 98 16.92 -0.03 4.32
CA VAL A 98 16.70 1.05 5.29
C VAL A 98 17.90 1.99 5.32
N SER A 99 19.12 1.43 5.37
CA SER A 99 20.35 2.23 5.38
C SER A 99 20.49 3.15 4.16
N TYR A 100 19.97 2.73 3.00
CA TYR A 100 20.00 3.52 1.77
C TYR A 100 19.04 4.73 1.82
N VAL A 101 17.91 4.61 2.52
CA VAL A 101 16.89 5.66 2.58
C VAL A 101 17.04 6.60 3.79
N ILE A 102 18.11 6.44 4.57
CA ILE A 102 18.46 7.38 5.64
C ILE A 102 18.68 8.77 5.04
N GLY A 103 18.02 9.78 5.60
CA GLY A 103 18.10 11.17 5.14
C GLY A 103 16.84 11.66 4.40
N PHE A 104 15.99 10.74 3.93
CA PHE A 104 14.66 11.10 3.43
C PHE A 104 13.68 11.22 4.59
N SER A 105 12.98 12.35 4.65
CA SER A 105 12.10 12.69 5.77
C SER A 105 10.61 12.54 5.46
N THR A 106 10.23 12.30 4.21
CA THR A 106 8.84 12.15 3.77
C THR A 106 8.62 10.80 3.11
N SER A 107 7.37 10.30 3.12
CA SER A 107 7.03 9.05 2.42
C SER A 107 7.31 9.15 0.93
N HIS A 108 7.01 10.30 0.32
CA HIS A 108 7.33 10.59 -1.09
C HIS A 108 8.83 10.49 -1.37
N GLY A 109 9.67 11.10 -0.53
CA GLY A 109 11.12 11.09 -0.71
C GLY A 109 11.70 9.67 -0.70
N VAL A 110 11.27 8.86 0.27
CA VAL A 110 11.67 7.44 0.34
C VAL A 110 11.16 6.68 -0.87
N TRP A 111 9.89 6.86 -1.25
CA TRP A 111 9.28 6.17 -2.39
C TRP A 111 10.06 6.42 -3.69
N MET A 112 10.35 7.69 -3.99
CA MET A 112 11.12 8.11 -5.16
C MET A 112 12.56 7.57 -5.14
N ALA A 113 13.22 7.56 -3.98
CA ALA A 113 14.56 7.00 -3.85
C ALA A 113 14.59 5.51 -4.19
N LEU A 114 13.61 4.74 -3.68
CA LEU A 114 13.50 3.31 -3.96
C LEU A 114 13.18 3.04 -5.43
N GLU A 115 12.25 3.82 -6.02
CA GLU A 115 11.87 3.67 -7.43
C GLU A 115 13.06 3.97 -8.34
N ASN A 116 13.79 5.07 -8.11
CA ASN A 116 14.98 5.42 -8.88
C ASN A 116 16.09 4.37 -8.78
N GLN A 117 16.29 3.79 -7.59
CA GLN A 117 17.38 2.85 -7.34
C GLN A 117 17.09 1.44 -7.89
N TYR A 118 15.85 0.96 -7.77
CA TYR A 118 15.54 -0.46 -7.97
C TYR A 118 14.60 -0.75 -9.14
N ALA A 119 13.85 0.23 -9.66
CA ALA A 119 12.90 -0.02 -10.75
C ALA A 119 13.62 -0.45 -12.05
N SER A 120 14.60 0.33 -12.49
CA SER A 120 15.36 0.07 -13.72
C SER A 120 16.15 -1.24 -13.62
N ARG A 121 16.81 -1.49 -12.47
CA ARG A 121 17.57 -2.72 -12.21
C ARG A 121 16.68 -3.96 -12.23
N SER A 122 15.50 -3.88 -11.63
CA SER A 122 14.55 -5.01 -11.59
C SER A 122 13.99 -5.34 -12.97
N GLN A 123 13.66 -4.31 -13.76
CA GLN A 123 13.22 -4.47 -15.14
C GLN A 123 14.33 -5.05 -16.02
N ALA A 124 15.56 -4.53 -15.91
CA ALA A 124 16.71 -5.05 -16.64
C ALA A 124 17.00 -6.51 -16.31
N HIS A 125 16.88 -6.91 -15.04
CA HIS A 125 17.06 -8.28 -14.61
C HIS A 125 15.99 -9.22 -15.21
N LEU A 126 14.73 -8.80 -15.25
CA LEU A 126 13.66 -9.57 -15.89
C LEU A 126 13.94 -9.77 -17.40
N ILE A 127 14.32 -8.70 -18.09
CA ILE A 127 14.66 -8.74 -19.53
C ILE A 127 15.88 -9.63 -19.76
N GLN A 128 16.88 -9.58 -18.89
CA GLN A 128 18.08 -10.41 -18.98
C GLN A 128 17.72 -11.89 -18.85
N LEU A 129 16.90 -12.27 -17.87
CA LEU A 129 16.46 -13.66 -17.71
C LEU A 129 15.67 -14.16 -18.92
N GLN A 130 14.79 -13.31 -19.49
CA GLN A 130 14.06 -13.65 -20.71
C GLN A 130 15.00 -13.84 -21.90
N ARG A 131 15.99 -12.94 -22.06
CA ARG A 131 16.98 -13.02 -23.13
C ARG A 131 17.82 -14.29 -23.00
N GLU A 132 18.36 -14.57 -21.82
CA GLU A 132 19.15 -15.77 -21.56
C GLU A 132 18.36 -17.04 -21.87
N LEU A 133 17.06 -17.08 -21.54
CA LEU A 133 16.17 -18.19 -21.88
C LEU A 133 15.86 -18.29 -23.38
N GLN A 134 15.89 -17.19 -24.13
CA GLN A 134 15.72 -17.21 -25.59
C GLN A 134 17.01 -17.56 -26.33
N THR A 135 18.17 -17.24 -25.76
CA THR A 135 19.48 -17.42 -26.40
C THR A 135 20.25 -18.65 -25.91
N ILE A 136 19.71 -19.38 -24.93
CA ILE A 136 20.31 -20.62 -24.43
C ILE A 136 20.47 -21.60 -25.60
N TRP A 137 21.72 -22.01 -25.79
CA TRP A 137 22.12 -22.95 -26.83
C TRP A 137 22.94 -24.06 -26.19
N LYS A 138 22.68 -25.32 -26.58
CA LYS A 138 23.34 -26.49 -25.99
C LYS A 138 24.86 -26.48 -26.22
N GLY A 139 25.32 -26.16 -27.42
CA GLY A 139 26.74 -26.17 -27.77
C GLY A 139 27.51 -27.40 -27.28
N SER A 140 28.63 -27.14 -26.59
CA SER A 140 29.49 -28.15 -25.96
C SER A 140 29.01 -28.64 -24.60
N LEU A 141 27.90 -28.10 -24.05
CA LEU A 141 27.34 -28.59 -22.79
C LEU A 141 26.84 -30.03 -22.96
N SER A 142 26.97 -30.80 -21.88
CA SER A 142 26.27 -32.07 -21.75
C SER A 142 24.75 -31.82 -21.82
N MET A 143 23.99 -32.83 -22.27
CA MET A 143 22.53 -32.71 -22.34
C MET A 143 21.93 -32.39 -20.96
N THR A 144 22.49 -32.98 -19.90
CA THR A 144 22.07 -32.77 -18.51
C THR A 144 22.30 -31.33 -18.05
N ASP A 145 23.47 -30.76 -18.33
CA ASP A 145 23.80 -29.39 -17.91
C ASP A 145 22.96 -28.35 -18.64
N TYR A 146 22.70 -28.57 -19.94
CA TYR A 146 21.80 -27.73 -20.72
C TYR A 146 20.38 -27.73 -20.14
N LEU A 147 19.82 -28.91 -19.88
CA LEU A 147 18.47 -29.04 -19.31
C LEU A 147 18.39 -28.44 -17.90
N LEU A 148 19.43 -28.62 -17.08
CA LEU A 148 19.49 -28.03 -15.75
C LEU A 148 19.56 -26.50 -15.82
N HIS A 149 20.33 -25.95 -16.75
CA HIS A 149 20.45 -24.50 -16.94
C HIS A 149 19.13 -23.89 -17.45
N ALA A 150 18.52 -24.48 -18.47
CA ALA A 150 17.19 -24.09 -18.96
C ALA A 150 16.17 -24.11 -17.82
N LYS A 151 16.14 -25.19 -17.04
CA LYS A 151 15.23 -25.35 -15.91
C LYS A 151 15.47 -24.30 -14.82
N LYS A 152 16.72 -23.94 -14.52
CA LYS A 152 17.02 -22.85 -13.57
C LYS A 152 16.48 -21.50 -14.05
N LEU A 153 16.68 -21.16 -15.32
CA LEU A 153 16.19 -19.91 -15.89
C LEU A 153 14.66 -19.87 -15.90
N THR A 154 14.00 -20.95 -16.34
CA THR A 154 12.55 -21.07 -16.32
C THR A 154 12.00 -21.02 -14.90
N ASN A 155 12.63 -21.70 -13.93
CA ASN A 155 12.21 -21.66 -12.54
C ASN A 155 12.38 -20.26 -11.93
N SER A 156 13.46 -19.54 -12.25
CA SER A 156 13.69 -18.18 -11.77
C SER A 156 12.66 -17.20 -12.32
N LEU A 157 12.37 -17.28 -13.62
CA LEU A 157 11.34 -16.48 -14.28
C LEU A 157 9.94 -16.81 -13.75
N ALA A 158 9.61 -18.11 -13.63
CA ALA A 158 8.35 -18.57 -13.07
C ALA A 158 8.20 -18.17 -11.61
N ALA A 159 9.24 -18.24 -10.78
CA ALA A 159 9.18 -17.79 -9.39
C ALA A 159 8.90 -16.28 -9.31
N HIS A 160 9.47 -15.46 -10.19
CA HIS A 160 9.18 -14.04 -10.26
C HIS A 160 7.73 -13.75 -10.65
N LEU A 161 7.20 -14.48 -11.63
CA LEU A 161 5.83 -14.31 -12.12
C LEU A 161 4.80 -14.91 -11.14
N MET A 162 5.06 -16.09 -10.58
CA MET A 162 4.19 -16.76 -9.61
C MET A 162 4.17 -16.03 -8.26
N ALA A 163 5.28 -15.44 -7.81
CA ALA A 163 5.27 -14.60 -6.61
C ALA A 163 4.36 -13.38 -6.78
N PHE A 164 4.20 -12.90 -8.02
CA PHE A 164 3.25 -11.85 -8.36
C PHE A 164 1.81 -12.39 -8.42
N GLU A 165 1.57 -13.51 -9.11
CA GLU A 165 0.23 -14.12 -9.27
C GLU A 165 -0.35 -14.68 -7.96
N MET A 166 0.39 -15.51 -7.23
CA MET A 166 -0.03 -16.09 -5.95
C MET A 166 -0.38 -15.00 -4.93
N ARG A 167 0.31 -13.86 -5.01
CA ARG A 167 0.04 -12.71 -4.14
C ARG A 167 -1.15 -11.88 -4.60
N LEU A 168 -1.39 -11.77 -5.91
CA LEU A 168 -2.59 -11.16 -6.46
C LEU A 168 -3.84 -11.95 -6.02
N GLU A 169 -3.77 -13.28 -6.07
CA GLU A 169 -4.85 -14.17 -5.61
C GLU A 169 -5.07 -14.08 -4.09
N ALA A 170 -3.99 -14.01 -3.31
CA ALA A 170 -4.08 -13.81 -1.86
C ALA A 170 -4.73 -12.47 -1.50
N GLN A 171 -4.39 -11.39 -2.21
CA GLN A 171 -5.02 -10.07 -2.02
C GLN A 171 -6.50 -10.10 -2.43
N ASN A 172 -6.83 -10.71 -3.57
CA ASN A 172 -8.21 -10.84 -4.05
C ASN A 172 -9.07 -11.68 -3.09
N SER A 173 -8.51 -12.76 -2.54
CA SER A 173 -9.18 -13.60 -1.54
C SER A 173 -9.35 -12.90 -0.19
N LEU A 174 -8.44 -11.99 0.17
CA LEU A 174 -8.53 -11.19 1.39
C LEU A 174 -9.57 -10.07 1.27
N LEU A 175 -9.73 -9.50 0.07
CA LEU A 175 -10.81 -8.55 -0.24
C LEU A 175 -12.19 -9.22 -0.20
N GLN A 176 -12.31 -10.49 -0.61
CA GLN A 176 -13.57 -11.23 -0.55
C GLN A 176 -13.98 -11.71 0.86
N GLN A 177 -13.09 -11.63 1.86
CA GLN A 177 -13.35 -12.07 3.24
C GLN A 177 -13.74 -10.93 4.20
N GLN A 178 -13.90 -9.68 3.74
CA GLN A 178 -14.47 -8.63 4.59
C GLN A 178 -15.96 -8.92 4.86
N PRO A 179 -16.42 -8.92 6.13
CA PRO A 179 -17.83 -9.12 6.42
C PRO A 179 -18.64 -7.96 5.87
N VAL A 180 -19.72 -8.26 5.14
CA VAL A 180 -20.70 -7.30 4.66
C VAL A 180 -21.48 -6.75 5.86
N ALA A 181 -20.86 -5.86 6.65
CA ALA A 181 -21.50 -5.13 7.72
C ALA A 181 -22.36 -4.02 7.12
N ASN A 182 -23.43 -4.38 6.41
CA ASN A 182 -24.52 -3.48 6.04
C ASN A 182 -25.78 -4.29 5.66
N MET A 183 -26.28 -5.11 6.58
CA MET A 183 -27.65 -5.64 6.52
C MET A 183 -28.33 -5.72 7.90
N ALA A 184 -28.07 -4.75 8.80
CA ALA A 184 -28.76 -4.67 10.10
C ALA A 184 -29.45 -3.31 10.37
N HIS A 185 -29.66 -2.47 9.35
CA HIS A 185 -30.51 -1.28 9.44
C HIS A 185 -31.57 -1.23 8.34
N ARG A 186 -32.33 -2.32 8.18
CA ARG A 186 -33.62 -2.25 7.49
C ARG A 186 -34.56 -3.33 8.02
N SER A 187 -35.28 -2.97 9.07
CA SER A 187 -36.62 -3.49 9.42
C SER A 187 -37.04 -2.87 10.75
N ALA A 188 -37.59 -1.65 10.69
CA ALA A 188 -38.68 -1.33 11.59
C ALA A 188 -39.94 -1.98 11.00
N PRO A 189 -40.83 -2.54 11.84
CA PRO A 189 -42.23 -2.36 11.61
C PRO A 189 -42.86 -1.63 12.80
N SER A 190 -43.63 -0.61 12.45
CA SER A 190 -44.62 0.03 13.31
C SER A 190 -45.54 -1.01 13.96
N SER A 191 -45.87 -0.82 15.23
CA SER A 191 -47.16 -1.26 15.75
C SER A 191 -47.70 -0.23 16.73
N ASN A 192 -48.64 0.56 16.21
CA ASN A 192 -49.73 1.15 16.96
C ASN A 192 -50.36 0.07 17.84
N ARG A 193 -50.54 0.36 19.14
CA ARG A 193 -51.62 -0.28 19.90
C ARG A 193 -52.19 0.69 20.92
N THR A 194 -53.28 1.33 20.50
CA THR A 194 -54.37 1.81 21.34
C THR A 194 -54.87 0.64 22.21
N VAL A 195 -54.88 0.80 23.53
CA VAL A 195 -55.79 0.06 24.42
C VAL A 195 -56.26 1.02 25.52
N GLN A 196 -57.54 1.37 25.46
CA GLN A 196 -58.35 1.84 26.58
C GLN A 196 -58.56 0.70 27.59
N VAL A 197 -58.50 0.97 28.90
CA VAL A 197 -59.28 0.37 30.01
C VAL A 197 -59.11 1.34 31.21
N SER A 198 -60.07 2.19 31.60
CA SER A 198 -61.23 1.97 32.49
C SER A 198 -60.87 1.45 33.89
N ASP A 199 -60.72 2.35 34.87
CA ASP A 199 -61.62 2.53 36.02
C ASP A 199 -61.17 3.75 36.86
#